data_AF-A0AA39HIC6-F1
#
_entry.id   AF-A0AA39HIC6-F1
#
_cell.length_a   1.000
_cell.length_b   1.000
_cell.length_c   1.000
_cell.angle_alpha   90.00
_cell.angle_beta   90.00
_cell.angle_gamma   90.00
#
_symmetry.space_group_name_H-M   'P 1'
#
loop_
_entity.id
_entity.type
_entity.pdbx_description
1 polymer ?
#
loop_
_entity_poly.entity_id
_entity_poly.type
_entity_poly.pdbx_seq_one_letter_code
_entity_poly.pdbx_strand_id
1 'polypeptide(L)'
;MDVASFDCFSHKIQLAINEGIKIQPSIGTLIGKAKAFVRTLRKAYAVSGHLRDLQKELDLPDHCLIQHIETRWNSAFYLLERLVEQREAITILSAEHANLSSFTKLEWSLAESLLSILKPFEDATKELGSRSTTIASVIPTFKALIYELEAKENNLSYMRGVKDAIKKGLERRMQG
;
A
#
# COMPACT_ATOMS: atom_id res chain seq x y z
N MET A 1 -18.93 23.56 -11.18
CA MET A 1 -19.76 22.55 -10.49
C MET A 1 -19.28 21.21 -11.05
N ASP A 2 -18.71 20.26 -10.31
CA ASP A 2 -19.08 19.80 -8.98
C ASP A 2 -17.93 18.93 -8.41
N VAL A 3 -16.94 19.56 -7.78
CA VAL A 3 -15.76 18.89 -7.19
C VAL A 3 -16.12 18.16 -5.87
N ALA A 4 -17.28 18.50 -5.28
CA ALA A 4 -17.69 18.05 -3.96
C ALA A 4 -18.09 16.56 -3.90
N SER A 5 -18.75 16.03 -4.95
CA SER A 5 -19.15 14.60 -4.99
C SER A 5 -17.94 13.67 -5.17
N PHE A 6 -16.95 14.13 -5.93
CA PHE A 6 -15.76 13.38 -6.27
C PHE A 6 -14.78 13.26 -5.08
N ASP A 7 -14.53 14.38 -4.39
CA ASP A 7 -13.76 14.40 -3.15
C ASP A 7 -14.44 13.56 -2.06
N CYS A 8 -15.78 13.48 -2.09
CA CYS A 8 -16.54 12.63 -1.18
C CYS A 8 -16.27 11.14 -1.42
N PHE A 9 -16.26 10.65 -2.67
CA PHE A 9 -15.98 9.23 -2.93
C PHE A 9 -14.53 8.82 -2.60
N SER A 10 -13.57 9.64 -2.99
CA SER A 10 -12.15 9.42 -2.63
C SER A 10 -11.95 9.43 -1.10
N HIS A 11 -12.66 10.30 -0.39
CA HIS A 11 -12.68 10.31 1.07
C HIS A 11 -13.34 9.05 1.66
N LYS A 12 -14.43 8.57 1.06
CA LYS A 12 -15.09 7.31 1.47
C LYS A 12 -14.15 6.10 1.30
N ILE A 13 -13.40 6.02 0.21
CA ILE A 13 -12.35 5.01 -0.02
C ILE A 13 -11.27 5.10 1.07
N GLN A 14 -10.75 6.31 1.32
CA GLN A 14 -9.73 6.54 2.34
C GLN A 14 -10.17 6.05 3.72
N LEU A 15 -11.41 6.34 4.12
CA LEU A 15 -11.94 5.88 5.41
C LEU A 15 -12.12 4.36 5.46
N ALA A 16 -12.66 3.74 4.40
CA ALA A 16 -12.87 2.29 4.34
C ALA A 16 -11.55 1.51 4.43
N ILE A 17 -10.51 1.95 3.72
CA ILE A 17 -9.17 1.33 3.77
C ILE A 17 -8.55 1.47 5.16
N ASN A 18 -8.66 2.65 5.77
CA ASN A 18 -8.13 2.85 7.12
C ASN A 18 -8.84 1.98 8.17
N GLU A 19 -10.15 1.72 8.02
CA GLU A 19 -10.86 0.75 8.86
C GLU A 19 -10.32 -0.67 8.65
N GLY A 20 -10.13 -1.10 7.41
CA GLY A 20 -9.58 -2.42 7.10
C GLY A 20 -8.18 -2.64 7.66
N ILE A 21 -7.29 -1.66 7.48
CA ILE A 21 -5.92 -1.72 8.01
C ILE A 21 -5.90 -1.83 9.54
N LYS A 22 -6.81 -1.15 10.24
CA LYS A 22 -6.86 -1.13 11.71
C LYS A 22 -7.30 -2.46 12.32
N ILE A 23 -8.00 -3.31 11.57
CA ILE A 23 -8.52 -4.59 12.09
C ILE A 23 -7.41 -5.63 12.23
N GLN A 24 -6.32 -5.50 11.49
CA GLN A 24 -5.21 -6.43 11.53
C GLN A 24 -3.95 -5.73 12.07
N PRO A 25 -3.63 -5.88 13.37
CA PRO A 25 -2.49 -5.20 14.00
C PRO A 25 -1.14 -5.47 13.31
N SER A 26 -0.95 -6.67 12.74
CA SER A 26 0.27 -7.02 12.02
C SER A 26 0.56 -6.13 10.82
N ILE A 27 -0.47 -5.57 10.17
CA ILE A 27 -0.29 -4.57 9.09
C ILE A 27 0.30 -3.28 9.68
N GLY A 28 -0.24 -2.80 10.80
CA GLY A 28 0.28 -1.61 11.47
C GLY A 28 1.75 -1.80 11.91
N THR A 29 2.08 -2.97 12.47
CA THR A 29 3.46 -3.33 12.84
C THR A 29 4.38 -3.36 11.62
N LEU A 30 3.95 -3.97 10.51
CA LEU A 30 4.72 -4.02 9.27
C LEU A 30 5.01 -2.62 8.72
N ILE A 31 3.98 -1.76 8.63
CA ILE A 31 4.14 -0.38 8.15
C ILE A 31 5.08 0.40 9.08
N GLY A 32 4.95 0.25 10.40
CA GLY A 32 5.84 0.88 11.38
C GLY A 32 7.30 0.45 11.20
N LYS A 33 7.53 -0.84 10.98
CA LYS A 33 8.86 -1.39 10.70
C LYS A 33 9.43 -0.89 9.38
N ALA A 34 8.64 -0.87 8.31
CA ALA A 34 9.04 -0.30 7.02
C ALA A 34 9.44 1.19 7.15
N LYS A 35 8.66 1.99 7.88
CA LYS A 35 9.02 3.38 8.20
C LYS A 35 10.35 3.49 8.93
N ALA A 36 10.56 2.64 9.95
CA ALA A 36 11.79 2.65 10.73
C ALA A 36 13.00 2.27 9.86
N PHE A 37 12.85 1.27 8.98
CA PHE A 37 13.88 0.84 8.04
C PHE A 37 14.31 1.99 7.12
N VAL A 38 13.36 2.62 6.42
CA VAL A 38 13.66 3.75 5.50
C VAL A 38 14.31 4.91 6.23
N ARG A 39 13.88 5.19 7.46
CA ARG A 39 14.49 6.24 8.30
C ARG A 39 15.94 5.92 8.65
N THR A 40 16.26 4.68 9.01
CA THR A 40 17.64 4.29 9.33
C THR A 40 18.53 4.31 8.09
N LEU A 41 18.04 3.77 6.98
CA LEU A 41 18.73 3.76 5.69
C LEU A 41 19.16 5.18 5.27
N ARG A 42 18.22 6.13 5.30
CA ARG A 42 18.47 7.52 4.87
C ARG A 42 19.44 8.29 5.79
N LYS A 43 19.55 7.91 7.06
CA LYS A 43 20.51 8.53 7.98
C LYS A 43 21.95 8.10 7.68
N ALA A 44 22.14 6.93 7.07
CA ALA A 44 23.45 6.39 6.78
C ALA A 44 23.74 6.52 5.28
N TYR A 45 24.45 7.59 4.90
CA TYR A 45 24.79 7.88 3.51
C TYR A 45 25.51 6.71 2.82
N ALA A 46 26.46 6.06 3.52
CA ALA A 46 27.16 4.89 3.02
C ALA A 46 26.22 3.71 2.69
N VAL A 47 25.23 3.45 3.55
CA VAL A 47 24.25 2.37 3.37
C VAL A 47 23.27 2.68 2.23
N SER A 48 22.92 3.97 2.06
CA SER A 48 22.14 4.42 0.89
C SER A 48 22.92 4.27 -0.42
N GLY A 49 24.23 4.53 -0.41
CA GLY A 49 25.11 4.27 -1.55
C GLY A 49 25.17 2.78 -1.88
N HIS A 50 25.34 1.93 -0.87
CA HIS A 50 25.39 0.48 -1.04
C HIS A 50 24.08 -0.09 -1.59
N LEU A 51 22.92 0.43 -1.16
CA LEU A 51 21.64 0.05 -1.76
C LEU A 51 21.62 0.30 -3.28
N ARG A 52 22.16 1.44 -3.73
CA ARG A 52 22.23 1.77 -5.16
C ARG A 52 23.18 0.84 -5.92
N ASP A 53 24.26 0.42 -5.30
CA ASP A 53 25.20 -0.53 -5.89
C ASP A 53 24.55 -1.91 -6.05
N LEU A 54 23.85 -2.39 -5.00
CA LEU A 54 23.04 -3.62 -5.07
C LEU A 54 21.92 -3.53 -6.11
N GLN A 55 21.25 -2.38 -6.23
CA GLN A 55 20.22 -2.18 -7.25
C GLN A 55 20.77 -2.40 -8.67
N LYS A 56 21.97 -1.89 -8.96
CA LYS A 56 22.62 -2.09 -10.25
C LYS A 56 23.06 -3.53 -10.48
N GLU A 57 23.58 -4.18 -9.45
CA GLU A 57 24.03 -5.57 -9.53
C GLU A 57 22.87 -6.54 -9.79
N LEU A 58 21.71 -6.26 -9.19
CA LEU A 58 20.49 -7.06 -9.30
C LEU A 58 19.57 -6.65 -10.44
N ASP A 59 19.96 -5.68 -11.27
CA ASP A 59 19.13 -5.10 -12.34
C ASP A 59 17.76 -4.59 -11.83
N LEU A 60 17.74 -4.05 -10.60
CA LEU A 60 16.56 -3.43 -10.02
C LEU A 60 16.50 -1.94 -10.41
N PRO A 61 15.28 -1.36 -10.47
CA PRO A 61 15.14 0.08 -10.67
C PRO A 61 15.95 0.89 -9.65
N ASP A 62 16.71 1.90 -10.13
CA ASP A 62 17.45 2.84 -9.29
C ASP A 62 16.47 3.83 -8.63
N HIS A 63 15.92 3.35 -7.53
CA HIS A 63 14.81 3.98 -6.84
C HIS A 63 15.16 4.16 -5.36
N CYS A 64 15.11 5.40 -4.89
CA CYS A 64 15.12 5.67 -3.45
C CYS A 64 13.87 5.07 -2.79
N LEU A 65 14.03 4.57 -1.56
CA LEU A 65 12.89 4.18 -0.74
C LEU A 65 12.08 5.42 -0.32
N ILE A 66 10.77 5.36 -0.55
CA ILE A 66 9.85 6.50 -0.37
C ILE A 66 9.61 6.73 1.12
N GLN A 67 9.64 8.00 1.56
CA GLN A 67 9.19 8.36 2.90
C GLN A 67 7.66 8.38 2.95
N HIS A 68 7.09 7.69 3.93
CA HIS A 68 5.66 7.78 4.21
C HIS A 68 5.27 9.20 4.65
N ILE A 69 4.37 9.83 3.91
CA ILE A 69 3.69 11.08 4.31
C ILE A 69 2.34 10.68 4.90
N GLU A 70 2.10 10.95 6.19
CA GLU A 70 1.05 10.31 7.00
C GLU A 70 -0.41 10.58 6.60
N THR A 71 -0.65 11.39 5.59
CA THR A 71 -1.97 11.96 5.34
C THR A 71 -2.90 11.09 4.47
N ARG A 72 -2.41 10.07 3.74
CA ARG A 72 -3.23 9.23 2.85
C ARG A 72 -2.81 7.77 2.83
N TRP A 73 -3.76 6.83 2.70
CA TRP A 73 -3.45 5.39 2.65
C TRP A 73 -2.50 5.04 1.48
N ASN A 74 -2.53 5.83 0.41
CA ASN A 74 -1.66 5.67 -0.75
C ASN A 74 -0.18 5.81 -0.37
N SER A 75 0.18 6.57 0.68
CA SER A 75 1.58 6.68 1.10
C SER A 75 2.11 5.40 1.77
N ALA A 76 1.25 4.69 2.52
CA ALA A 76 1.55 3.35 3.04
C ALA A 76 1.65 2.35 1.90
N PHE A 77 0.73 2.43 0.93
CA PHE A 77 0.77 1.63 -0.29
C PHE A 77 2.09 1.82 -1.04
N TYR A 78 2.48 3.06 -1.39
CA TYR A 78 3.70 3.33 -2.14
C TYR A 78 4.98 3.00 -1.37
N LEU A 79 5.00 3.20 -0.05
CA LEU A 79 6.11 2.74 0.79
C LEU A 79 6.30 1.22 0.65
N LEU A 80 5.22 0.45 0.79
CA LEU A 80 5.29 -1.01 0.71
C LEU A 80 5.55 -1.50 -0.71
N GLU A 81 4.96 -0.87 -1.74
CA GLU A 81 5.19 -1.19 -3.15
C GLU A 81 6.67 -1.06 -3.48
N ARG A 82 7.27 0.06 -3.08
CA ARG A 82 8.71 0.29 -3.26
C ARG A 82 9.58 -0.64 -2.42
N LEU A 83 9.16 -0.98 -1.21
CA LEU A 83 9.89 -1.91 -0.35
C LEU A 83 9.91 -3.33 -0.95
N VAL A 84 8.78 -3.78 -1.50
CA VAL A 84 8.67 -5.10 -2.16
C VAL A 84 9.43 -5.13 -3.47
N GLU A 85 9.38 -4.06 -4.27
CA GLU A 85 10.19 -3.91 -5.50
C GLU A 85 11.69 -4.09 -5.20
N GLN A 86 12.15 -3.62 -4.05
CA GLN A 86 13.55 -3.61 -3.64
C GLN A 86 13.93 -4.77 -2.71
N ARG A 87 13.09 -5.83 -2.64
CA ARG A 87 13.17 -6.90 -1.64
C ARG A 87 14.52 -7.61 -1.62
N GLU A 88 15.09 -7.94 -2.78
CA GLU A 88 16.37 -8.66 -2.86
C GLU A 88 17.51 -7.80 -2.33
N ALA A 89 17.64 -6.57 -2.83
CA ALA A 89 18.64 -5.62 -2.35
C ALA A 89 18.50 -5.34 -0.84
N ILE A 90 17.27 -5.15 -0.34
CA ILE A 90 17.00 -4.95 1.09
C ILE A 90 17.43 -6.17 1.91
N THR A 91 17.19 -7.38 1.40
CA THR A 91 17.51 -8.62 2.13
C THR A 91 19.03 -8.77 2.30
N ILE A 92 19.80 -8.49 1.25
CA ILE A 92 21.27 -8.49 1.29
C ILE A 92 21.77 -7.38 2.21
N LEU A 93 21.28 -6.14 2.02
CA LEU A 93 21.67 -4.98 2.80
C LEU A 93 21.42 -5.17 4.30
N SER A 94 20.28 -5.76 4.69
CA SER A 94 19.98 -6.07 6.09
C SER A 94 20.84 -7.19 6.67
N ALA A 95 21.39 -8.09 5.84
CA ALA A 95 22.31 -9.12 6.30
C ALA A 95 23.72 -8.55 6.56
N GLU A 96 24.13 -7.53 5.80
CA GLU A 96 25.44 -6.89 5.91
C GLU A 96 25.49 -5.78 6.97
N HIS A 97 24.35 -5.15 7.26
CA HIS A 97 24.26 -4.02 8.18
C HIS A 97 23.38 -4.34 9.40
N ALA A 98 24.01 -4.68 10.53
CA ALA A 98 23.32 -5.07 11.77
C ALA A 98 22.37 -4.00 12.35
N ASN A 99 22.54 -2.73 11.97
CA ASN A 99 21.66 -1.63 12.38
C ASN A 99 20.38 -1.51 11.54
N LEU A 100 20.29 -2.22 10.42
CA LEU A 100 19.09 -2.31 9.60
C LEU A 100 18.24 -3.51 10.05
N SER A 101 16.94 -3.27 10.22
CA SER A 101 16.00 -4.35 10.46
C SER A 101 15.86 -5.23 9.22
N SER A 102 15.84 -6.55 9.39
CA SER A 102 15.44 -7.50 8.34
C SER A 102 13.93 -7.74 8.36
N PHE A 103 13.37 -8.20 7.25
CA PHE A 103 11.96 -8.59 7.13
C PHE A 103 11.84 -10.11 6.96
N THR A 104 10.92 -10.71 7.70
CA THR A 104 10.62 -12.14 7.64
C THR A 104 9.84 -12.50 6.38
N LYS A 105 9.84 -13.79 6.01
CA LYS A 105 9.01 -14.30 4.91
C LYS A 105 7.53 -13.94 5.08
N LEU A 106 7.02 -14.02 6.31
CA LEU A 106 5.62 -13.68 6.63
C LEU A 106 5.34 -12.18 6.43
N GLU A 107 6.27 -11.31 6.82
CA GLU A 107 6.15 -9.86 6.62
C GLU A 107 6.15 -9.50 5.13
N TRP A 108 7.00 -10.15 4.32
CA TRP A 108 6.98 -9.97 2.86
C TRP A 108 5.66 -10.42 2.24
N SER A 109 5.19 -11.62 2.57
CA SER A 109 3.91 -12.12 2.08
C SER A 109 2.72 -11.25 2.52
N LEU A 110 2.78 -10.69 3.73
CA LEU A 110 1.77 -9.75 4.22
C LEU A 110 1.79 -8.44 3.43
N ALA A 111 2.98 -7.91 3.11
CA ALA A 111 3.13 -6.72 2.28
C ALA A 111 2.55 -6.93 0.87
N GLU A 112 2.96 -8.01 0.19
CA GLU A 112 2.48 -8.38 -1.15
C GLU A 112 0.96 -8.56 -1.18
N SER A 113 0.40 -9.18 -0.14
CA SER A 113 -1.04 -9.43 -0.05
C SER A 113 -1.83 -8.15 0.20
N LEU A 114 -1.31 -7.26 1.05
CA LEU A 114 -1.91 -5.94 1.26
C LEU A 114 -1.86 -5.11 -0.04
N LEU A 115 -0.74 -5.11 -0.75
CA LEU A 115 -0.60 -4.43 -2.04
C LEU A 115 -1.61 -4.97 -3.05
N SER A 116 -1.78 -6.29 -3.15
CA SER A 116 -2.77 -6.91 -4.06
C SER A 116 -4.22 -6.53 -3.74
N ILE A 117 -4.54 -6.32 -2.46
CA ILE A 117 -5.87 -5.86 -2.00
C ILE A 117 -6.08 -4.38 -2.32
N LEU A 118 -5.06 -3.55 -2.09
CA LEU A 118 -5.16 -2.10 -2.23
C LEU A 118 -4.95 -1.61 -3.67
N LYS A 119 -4.32 -2.40 -4.54
CA LYS A 119 -4.03 -2.01 -5.93
C LYS A 119 -5.26 -1.54 -6.71
N PRO A 120 -6.41 -2.25 -6.70
CA PRO A 120 -7.61 -1.79 -7.40
C PRO A 120 -8.11 -0.43 -6.89
N PHE A 121 -7.96 -0.16 -5.60
CA PHE A 121 -8.32 1.13 -5.01
C PHE A 121 -7.38 2.24 -5.45
N GLU A 122 -6.11 1.93 -5.68
CA GLU A 122 -5.11 2.91 -6.13
C GLU A 122 -5.39 3.29 -7.57
N ASP A 123 -5.62 2.28 -8.41
CA ASP A 123 -5.94 2.46 -9.82
C ASP A 123 -7.26 3.24 -9.97
N ALA A 124 -8.29 2.86 -9.18
CA ALA A 124 -9.54 3.61 -9.10
C ALA A 124 -9.30 5.06 -8.65
N THR A 125 -8.54 5.31 -7.58
CA THR A 125 -8.28 6.66 -7.07
C THR A 125 -7.52 7.53 -8.08
N LYS A 126 -6.58 6.94 -8.84
CA LYS A 126 -5.84 7.63 -9.91
C LYS A 126 -6.74 7.98 -11.09
N GLU A 127 -7.52 7.02 -11.57
CA GLU A 127 -8.46 7.24 -12.67
C GLU A 127 -9.44 8.34 -12.28
N LEU A 128 -10.03 8.17 -11.10
CA LEU A 128 -10.95 9.11 -10.51
C LEU A 128 -10.32 10.51 -10.44
N GLY A 129 -9.09 10.65 -9.92
CA GLY A 129 -8.41 11.95 -9.79
C GLY A 129 -8.03 12.64 -11.11
N SER A 130 -8.27 12.00 -12.25
CA SER A 130 -8.05 12.60 -13.57
C SER A 130 -9.09 13.69 -13.88
N ARG A 131 -8.69 14.70 -14.65
CA ARG A 131 -9.57 15.82 -15.05
C ARG A 131 -10.74 15.42 -15.96
N SER A 132 -10.70 14.20 -16.49
CA SER A 132 -11.69 13.63 -17.41
C SER A 132 -12.79 12.83 -16.73
N THR A 133 -12.68 12.59 -15.42
CA THR A 133 -13.65 11.77 -14.67
C THR A 133 -14.97 12.49 -14.48
N THR A 134 -16.07 11.77 -14.67
CA THR A 134 -17.43 12.28 -14.43
C THR A 134 -18.05 11.61 -13.21
N ILE A 135 -19.02 12.26 -12.56
CA ILE A 135 -19.78 11.67 -11.42
C ILE A 135 -20.41 10.32 -11.81
N ALA A 136 -20.76 10.14 -13.08
CA ALA A 136 -21.33 8.90 -13.60
C ALA A 136 -20.40 7.68 -13.47
N SER A 137 -19.08 7.87 -13.33
CA SER A 137 -18.14 6.76 -13.13
C SER A 137 -18.12 6.22 -11.69
N VAL A 138 -18.62 6.96 -10.71
CA VAL A 138 -18.55 6.59 -9.28
C VAL A 138 -19.26 5.25 -9.00
N ILE A 139 -20.45 5.04 -9.53
CA ILE A 139 -21.21 3.79 -9.31
C ILE A 139 -20.53 2.59 -9.98
N PRO A 140 -20.12 2.66 -11.27
CA PRO A 140 -19.30 1.62 -11.90
C PRO A 140 -18.03 1.29 -11.10
N THR A 141 -17.25 2.31 -10.70
CA THR A 141 -16.01 2.13 -9.93
C THR A 141 -16.29 1.46 -8.59
N PHE A 142 -17.33 1.88 -7.87
CA PHE A 142 -17.74 1.23 -6.63
C PHE A 142 -18.05 -0.26 -6.84
N LYS A 143 -18.87 -0.60 -7.84
CA LYS A 143 -19.21 -2.01 -8.12
C LYS A 143 -17.99 -2.84 -8.49
N ALA A 144 -17.07 -2.28 -9.27
CA ALA A 144 -15.81 -2.93 -9.63
C ALA A 144 -14.94 -3.22 -8.39
N LEU A 145 -14.81 -2.25 -7.47
CA LEU A 145 -14.05 -2.43 -6.23
C LEU A 145 -14.66 -3.52 -5.32
N ILE A 146 -15.98 -3.59 -5.21
CA ILE A 146 -16.65 -4.66 -4.44
C ILE A 146 -16.39 -6.02 -5.07
N TYR A 147 -16.51 -6.13 -6.39
CA TYR A 147 -16.23 -7.37 -7.12
C TYR A 147 -14.79 -7.84 -6.91
N GLU A 148 -13.80 -6.94 -6.97
CA GLU A 148 -12.38 -7.27 -6.74
C GLU A 148 -12.11 -7.80 -5.32
N LEU A 149 -12.81 -7.27 -4.31
CA LEU A 149 -12.69 -7.75 -2.93
C LEU A 149 -13.23 -9.18 -2.78
N GLU A 150 -14.29 -9.52 -3.51
CA GLU A 150 -14.95 -10.84 -3.50
C GLU A 150 -14.19 -11.88 -4.34
N ALA A 151 -13.78 -11.52 -5.56
CA ALA A 151 -13.16 -12.45 -6.51
C ALA A 151 -11.83 -13.05 -6.02
N LYS A 152 -11.11 -12.34 -5.15
CA LYS A 152 -9.80 -12.78 -4.63
C LYS A 152 -9.86 -13.62 -3.34
N GLU A 153 -11.02 -14.11 -2.90
CA GLU A 153 -11.15 -14.83 -1.62
C GLU A 153 -10.32 -16.13 -1.54
N ASN A 154 -10.07 -16.81 -2.65
CA ASN A 154 -9.47 -18.15 -2.62
C ASN A 154 -7.95 -18.17 -2.27
N ASN A 155 -7.21 -17.08 -2.51
CA ASN A 155 -5.75 -17.04 -2.33
C ASN A 155 -5.28 -16.27 -1.09
N LEU A 156 -6.16 -15.53 -0.40
CA LEU A 156 -5.82 -14.64 0.71
C LEU A 156 -6.76 -14.82 1.91
N SER A 157 -7.08 -16.06 2.26
CA SER A 157 -8.04 -16.40 3.34
C SER A 157 -7.67 -15.75 4.68
N TYR A 158 -6.38 -15.62 4.99
CA TYR A 158 -5.88 -14.94 6.19
C TYR A 158 -6.08 -13.41 6.18
N MET A 159 -6.34 -12.80 5.03
CA MET A 159 -6.67 -11.38 4.88
C MET A 159 -8.18 -11.14 4.71
N ARG A 160 -9.02 -12.18 4.89
CA ARG A 160 -10.49 -12.06 4.75
C ARG A 160 -11.04 -10.95 5.66
N GLY A 161 -10.61 -10.90 6.92
CA GLY A 161 -11.07 -9.87 7.86
C GLY A 161 -10.79 -8.44 7.39
N VAL A 162 -9.65 -8.21 6.74
CA VAL A 162 -9.30 -6.91 6.15
C VAL A 162 -10.20 -6.60 4.97
N LYS A 163 -10.37 -7.56 4.04
CA LYS A 163 -11.24 -7.39 2.86
C LYS A 163 -12.69 -7.11 3.24
N ASP A 164 -13.24 -7.90 4.16
CA ASP A 164 -14.62 -7.77 4.65
C ASP A 164 -14.85 -6.41 5.28
N ALA A 165 -13.87 -5.92 6.02
CA ALA A 165 -13.96 -4.61 6.64
C ALA A 165 -13.89 -3.45 5.64
N ILE A 166 -13.01 -3.54 4.64
CA ILE A 166 -12.97 -2.54 3.56
C ILE A 166 -14.30 -2.56 2.80
N LYS A 167 -14.81 -3.75 2.47
CA LYS A 167 -16.09 -3.94 1.79
C LYS A 167 -17.24 -3.29 2.57
N LYS A 168 -17.46 -3.72 3.81
CA LYS A 168 -18.51 -3.20 4.69
C LYS A 168 -18.32 -1.70 4.97
N GLY A 169 -17.08 -1.25 5.09
CA GLY A 169 -16.72 0.15 5.25
C GLY A 169 -17.15 1.00 4.06
N LEU A 170 -16.96 0.49 2.84
CA LEU A 170 -17.32 1.19 1.61
C LEU A 170 -18.83 1.15 1.34
N GLU A 171 -19.48 -0.01 1.53
CA GLU A 171 -20.93 -0.18 1.36
C GLU A 171 -21.73 0.76 2.27
N ARG A 172 -21.41 0.78 3.57
CA ARG A 172 -22.08 1.67 4.55
C ARG A 172 -21.97 3.14 4.16
N ARG A 173 -20.85 3.53 3.55
CA ARG A 173 -20.59 4.91 3.15
C ARG A 173 -21.25 5.26 1.83
N MET A 174 -21.56 4.30 0.96
CA MET A 174 -22.25 4.56 -0.31
C MET A 174 -23.77 4.63 -0.16
N GLN A 175 -24.32 4.05 0.91
CA GLN A 175 -25.76 4.02 1.22
C GLN A 175 -26.23 5.23 2.04
N GLY A 176 -25.30 6.04 2.57
CA GLY A 176 -25.56 7.30 3.28
C GLY A 176 -25.12 8.51 2.48
#